data_AF-A0AA50XMP1-F1
#
_entry.id   AF-A0AA50XMP1-F1
#
_cell.length_a   1.000
_cell.length_b   1.000
_cell.length_c   1.000
_cell.angle_alpha   90.00
_cell.angle_beta   90.00
_cell.angle_gamma   90.00
#
_symmetry.space_group_name_H-M   'P 1'
#
loop_
_entity.id
_entity.type
_entity.pdbx_description
1 polymer ?
#
loop_
_entity_poly.entity_id
_entity_poly.type
_entity_poly.pdbx_seq_one_letter_code
_entity_poly.pdbx_strand_id
1 'polypeptide(L)'
;YKCKKKAFSKSSKKWQDELGRKSIEKDFKKMIRYCSVVRVIAHTQMKLLKQRQKKAHIMEIQVNGGTIEDKVKWAREHLEKPIPIDSVFAQDEMIDCIGVTKGKGY
;
A
#
# COMPACT_ATOMS: atom_id res chain seq x y z
N TYR A 1 -24.92 4.47 -3.32
CA TYR A 1 -24.14 5.21 -4.34
C TYR A 1 -24.18 6.73 -4.18
N LYS A 2 -25.03 7.30 -3.29
CA LYS A 2 -25.02 8.73 -2.95
C LYS A 2 -24.00 9.00 -1.83
N CYS A 3 -22.78 9.38 -2.18
CA CYS A 3 -21.84 10.01 -1.26
C CYS A 3 -21.17 11.18 -1.95
N LYS A 4 -20.71 12.19 -1.20
CA LYS A 4 -20.02 13.36 -1.77
C LYS A 4 -18.60 13.04 -2.32
N LYS A 5 -18.17 11.77 -2.27
CA LYS A 5 -16.84 11.28 -2.70
C LYS A 5 -15.67 12.11 -2.18
N LYS A 6 -15.73 12.56 -0.92
CA LYS A 6 -14.70 13.41 -0.29
C LYS A 6 -13.54 12.65 0.36
N ALA A 7 -13.41 11.34 0.11
CA ALA A 7 -12.31 10.54 0.64
C ALA A 7 -10.97 11.12 0.19
N PHE A 8 -10.03 11.27 1.12
CA PHE A 8 -8.69 11.85 0.94
C PHE A 8 -8.61 13.28 0.37
N SER A 9 -9.74 13.95 0.08
CA SER A 9 -9.76 15.30 -0.50
C SER A 9 -8.97 16.36 0.29
N LYS A 10 -8.88 16.24 1.63
CA LYS A 10 -8.05 17.11 2.47
C LYS A 10 -6.58 16.67 2.49
N SER A 11 -6.33 15.37 2.54
CA SER A 11 -4.97 14.82 2.58
C SER A 11 -4.22 15.02 1.27
N SER A 12 -4.88 14.85 0.12
CA SER A 12 -4.29 15.10 -1.19
C SER A 12 -3.88 16.56 -1.39
N LYS A 13 -4.63 17.52 -0.82
CA LYS A 13 -4.25 18.95 -0.87
C LYS A 13 -2.93 19.25 -0.14
N LYS A 14 -2.61 18.51 0.93
CA LYS A 14 -1.33 18.68 1.64
C LYS A 14 -0.11 18.43 0.76
N TRP A 15 -0.23 17.60 -0.28
CA TRP A 15 0.87 17.38 -1.23
C TRP A 15 1.10 18.56 -2.16
N GLN A 16 0.09 19.42 -2.35
CA GLN A 16 0.16 20.63 -3.18
C GLN A 16 0.68 21.82 -2.37
N ASP A 17 0.31 21.92 -1.09
CA ASP A 17 0.73 23.01 -0.21
C ASP A 17 2.18 22.85 0.28
N GLU A 18 2.96 23.93 0.32
CA GLU A 18 4.36 23.90 0.76
C GLU A 18 4.50 23.46 2.23
N LEU A 19 3.63 23.98 3.11
CA LEU A 19 3.57 23.59 4.53
C LEU A 19 3.19 22.11 4.69
N GLY A 20 2.29 21.61 3.83
CA GLY A 20 1.88 20.21 3.84
C GLY A 20 3.01 19.29 3.42
N ARG A 21 3.75 19.64 2.35
CA ARG A 21 4.96 18.92 1.91
C ARG A 21 6.03 18.88 3.00
N LYS A 22 6.25 19.99 3.71
CA LYS A 22 7.18 20.06 4.86
C LYS A 22 6.77 19.11 5.99
N SER A 23 5.46 19.01 6.30
CA SER A 23 4.96 18.05 7.29
C SER A 23 5.20 16.60 6.86
N ILE A 24 4.92 16.28 5.60
CA ILE A 24 5.11 14.93 5.05
C ILE A 24 6.59 14.53 5.12
N GLU A 25 7.49 15.43 4.73
CA GLU A 25 8.93 15.18 4.80
C GLU A 25 9.42 14.98 6.25
N LYS A 26 8.83 15.73 7.21
CA LYS A 26 9.11 15.54 8.64
C LYS A 26 8.66 14.15 9.10
N ASP A 27 7.53 13.65 8.62
CA ASP A 27 7.04 12.33 8.99
C ASP A 27 7.91 11.23 8.38
N PHE A 28 8.40 11.38 7.15
CA PHE A 28 9.42 10.49 6.57
C PHE A 28 10.69 10.43 7.42
N LYS A 29 11.21 11.58 7.86
CA LYS A 29 12.38 11.64 8.75
C LYS A 29 12.14 10.96 10.09
N LYS A 30 10.95 11.09 10.67
CA LYS A 30 10.59 10.38 11.91
C LYS A 30 10.56 8.87 11.69
N MET A 31 10.01 8.40 10.56
CA MET A 31 10.00 6.97 10.25
C MET A 31 11.41 6.41 10.19
N ILE A 32 12.32 7.10 9.48
CA ILE A 32 13.72 6.67 9.38
C ILE A 32 14.39 6.62 10.76
N ARG A 33 14.11 7.58 11.64
CA ARG A 33 14.75 7.67 12.96
C ARG A 33 14.23 6.66 13.97
N TYR A 34 12.93 6.36 13.97
CA TYR A 34 12.29 5.67 15.08
C TYR A 34 11.64 4.32 14.70
N CYS A 35 11.30 4.09 13.44
CA CYS A 35 10.58 2.87 13.06
C CYS A 35 11.54 1.71 12.80
N SER A 36 11.33 0.58 13.45
CA SER A 36 12.09 -0.65 13.17
C SER A 36 11.55 -1.42 11.95
N VAL A 37 10.25 -1.28 11.68
CA VAL A 37 9.55 -2.00 10.61
C VAL A 37 8.78 -1.00 9.76
N VAL A 38 8.86 -1.17 8.44
CA VAL A 38 8.16 -0.36 7.45
C VAL A 38 7.19 -1.27 6.69
N ARG A 39 5.91 -0.89 6.67
CA ARG A 39 4.85 -1.56 5.92
C ARG A 39 4.23 -0.59 4.92
N VAL A 40 4.04 -1.05 3.69
CA VAL A 40 3.35 -0.30 2.63
C VAL A 40 1.90 -0.72 2.56
N ILE A 41 1.01 0.26 2.40
CA ILE A 41 -0.41 0.01 2.16
C ILE A 41 -0.60 -0.17 0.65
N ALA A 42 -0.88 -1.39 0.23
CA ALA A 42 -1.14 -1.75 -1.16
C ALA A 42 -2.63 -2.03 -1.38
N HIS A 43 -3.10 -1.89 -2.61
CA HIS A 43 -4.47 -2.24 -2.97
C HIS A 43 -4.54 -2.98 -4.31
N THR A 44 -5.44 -3.95 -4.39
CA THR A 44 -5.69 -4.74 -5.61
C THR A 44 -6.58 -3.98 -6.59
N GLN A 45 -6.36 -4.14 -7.89
CA GLN A 45 -7.19 -3.51 -8.93
C GLN A 45 -8.39 -4.38 -9.33
N MET A 46 -9.40 -4.48 -8.46
CA MET A 46 -10.58 -5.34 -8.68
C MET A 46 -11.37 -5.08 -9.97
N LYS A 47 -11.29 -3.86 -10.51
CA LYS A 47 -11.98 -3.50 -11.77
C LYS A 47 -11.45 -4.29 -12.98
N LEU A 48 -10.19 -4.76 -12.94
CA LEU A 48 -9.59 -5.54 -14.03
C LEU A 48 -10.18 -6.94 -14.12
N LEU A 49 -10.64 -7.51 -13.00
CA LEU A 49 -11.11 -8.90 -12.90
C LEU A 49 -12.53 -9.13 -13.47
N LYS A 50 -13.18 -8.11 -14.06
CA LYS A 50 -14.56 -8.16 -14.61
C LYS A 50 -15.60 -8.80 -13.67
N GLN A 51 -15.38 -8.72 -12.36
CA GLN A 51 -16.30 -9.20 -11.32
C GLN A 51 -17.29 -8.10 -10.92
N ARG A 52 -18.38 -8.50 -10.24
CA ARG A 52 -19.38 -7.54 -9.71
C ARG A 52 -18.78 -6.59 -8.66
N GLN A 53 -17.79 -7.05 -7.91
CA GLN A 53 -17.14 -6.26 -6.87
C GLN A 53 -16.20 -5.21 -7.46
N LYS A 54 -16.46 -3.93 -7.16
CA LYS A 54 -15.64 -2.79 -7.59
C LYS A 54 -14.70 -2.25 -6.51
N LYS A 55 -14.91 -2.65 -5.25
CA LYS A 55 -14.12 -2.19 -4.10
C LYS A 55 -12.79 -2.94 -4.07
N ALA A 56 -11.69 -2.20 -4.09
CA ALA A 56 -10.34 -2.74 -3.94
C ALA A 56 -10.15 -3.36 -2.54
N HIS A 57 -9.43 -4.49 -2.49
CA HIS A 57 -8.90 -5.02 -1.23
C HIS A 57 -7.63 -4.25 -0.88
N ILE A 58 -7.54 -3.78 0.36
CA ILE A 58 -6.41 -3.03 0.89
C ILE A 58 -5.69 -3.95 1.88
N MET A 59 -4.36 -4.03 1.77
CA MET A 59 -3.52 -4.87 2.61
C MET A 59 -2.23 -4.13 2.97
N GLU A 60 -1.67 -4.45 4.13
CA GLU A 60 -0.35 -3.98 4.53
C GLU A 60 0.70 -5.04 4.20
N ILE A 61 1.72 -4.65 3.45
CA ILE A 61 2.82 -5.54 3.07
C ILE A 61 4.10 -5.00 3.69
N GLN A 62 4.83 -5.83 4.41
CA GLN A 62 6.10 -5.44 5.02
C GLN A 62 7.20 -5.35 3.95
N VAL A 63 7.96 -4.26 3.95
CA VAL A 63 9.17 -4.14 3.11
C VAL A 63 10.34 -4.77 3.87
N ASN A 64 10.91 -5.82 3.28
CA ASN A 64 12.01 -6.58 3.85
C ASN A 64 13.33 -6.24 3.14
N GLY A 65 14.45 -6.56 3.79
CA GLY A 65 15.80 -6.26 3.30
C GLY A 65 16.23 -4.79 3.50
N GLY A 66 17.54 -4.54 3.46
CA GLY A 66 18.14 -3.20 3.57
C GLY A 66 17.96 -2.50 4.91
N THR A 67 18.41 -1.25 4.98
CA THR A 67 18.22 -0.37 6.16
C THR A 67 16.80 0.23 6.17
N ILE A 68 16.39 0.82 7.30
CA ILE A 68 15.10 1.52 7.39
C ILE A 68 15.03 2.66 6.37
N GLU A 69 16.14 3.36 6.14
CA GLU A 69 16.22 4.43 5.14
C GLU A 69 15.98 3.90 3.72
N ASP A 70 16.62 2.78 3.37
CA ASP A 70 16.41 2.13 2.06
C ASP A 70 14.96 1.71 1.87
N LYS A 71 14.33 1.12 2.91
CA LYS A 71 12.92 0.72 2.88
C LYS A 71 11.99 1.91 2.65
N VAL A 72 12.22 3.01 3.36
CA VAL A 72 11.42 4.24 3.22
C VAL A 72 11.60 4.86 1.84
N LYS A 73 12.83 4.92 1.34
CA LYS A 73 13.15 5.43 0.01
C LYS A 73 12.50 4.59 -1.08
N TRP A 74 12.63 3.27 -1.01
CA TRP A 74 12.00 2.33 -1.92
C TRP A 74 10.48 2.51 -1.93
N ALA A 75 9.85 2.58 -0.76
CA ALA A 75 8.41 2.81 -0.64
C ALA A 75 7.99 4.13 -1.31
N ARG A 76 8.75 5.22 -1.11
CA ARG A 76 8.47 6.53 -1.71
C ARG A 76 8.57 6.50 -3.24
N GLU A 77 9.57 5.82 -3.80
CA GLU A 77 9.78 5.71 -5.26
C GLU A 77 8.70 4.87 -5.95
N HIS A 78 8.07 3.94 -5.23
CA HIS A 78 7.02 3.05 -5.72
C HIS A 78 5.60 3.56 -5.42
N LEU A 79 5.45 4.70 -4.74
CA LEU A 79 4.14 5.33 -4.57
C LEU A 79 3.51 5.62 -5.94
N GLU A 80 2.22 5.33 -6.05
CA GLU A 80 1.39 5.52 -7.26
C GLU A 80 1.80 4.68 -8.48
N LYS A 81 2.81 3.81 -8.37
CA LYS A 81 3.20 2.87 -9.43
C LYS A 81 2.59 1.49 -9.17
N PRO A 82 2.09 0.80 -10.22
CA PRO A 82 1.69 -0.59 -10.10
C PRO A 82 2.93 -1.48 -9.91
N ILE A 83 2.84 -2.44 -9.00
CA ILE A 83 3.88 -3.46 -8.77
C ILE A 83 3.33 -4.80 -9.30
N PRO A 84 3.96 -5.40 -10.32
CA PRO A 84 3.52 -6.67 -10.86
C PRO A 84 3.98 -7.84 -9.97
N ILE A 85 3.27 -8.97 -10.04
CA ILE A 85 3.47 -10.11 -9.11
C ILE A 85 4.81 -10.83 -9.30
N ASP A 86 5.31 -10.84 -10.54
CA ASP A 86 6.62 -11.36 -10.95
C ASP A 86 7.80 -10.60 -10.34
N SER A 87 7.60 -9.35 -9.92
CA SER A 87 8.62 -8.58 -9.18
C SER A 87 8.67 -8.92 -7.68
N VAL A 88 7.68 -9.66 -7.17
CA VAL A 88 7.56 -10.00 -5.74
C VAL A 88 7.91 -11.46 -5.49
N PHE A 89 7.43 -12.37 -6.33
CA PHE A 89 7.66 -13.81 -6.19
C PHE A 89 8.44 -14.36 -7.37
N ALA A 90 9.34 -15.30 -7.09
CA ALA A 90 10.07 -16.01 -8.12
C ALA A 90 9.28 -17.24 -8.63
N GLN A 91 9.62 -17.69 -9.83
CA GLN A 91 9.11 -18.96 -10.33
C GLN A 91 9.62 -20.11 -9.43
N ASP A 92 8.74 -21.08 -9.15
CA ASP A 92 9.01 -22.26 -8.32
C ASP A 92 9.38 -21.95 -6.86
N GLU A 93 9.07 -20.74 -6.38
CA GLU A 93 9.19 -20.37 -4.97
C GLU A 93 8.10 -21.05 -4.12
N MET A 94 8.49 -21.60 -2.96
CA MET A 94 7.52 -22.12 -1.99
C MET A 94 6.84 -20.98 -1.27
N ILE A 95 5.52 -20.85 -1.45
CA ILE A 95 4.70 -19.79 -0.89
C ILE A 95 3.57 -20.34 -0.02
N ASP A 96 3.17 -19.56 0.98
CA ASP A 96 2.01 -19.84 1.83
C ASP A 96 0.74 -19.17 1.29
N CYS A 97 -0.37 -19.90 1.31
CA CYS A 97 -1.69 -19.39 0.94
C CYS A 97 -2.55 -19.14 2.18
N ILE A 98 -2.86 -17.86 2.47
CA ILE A 98 -3.73 -17.46 3.57
C ILE A 98 -5.07 -16.98 3.00
N GLY A 99 -6.18 -17.56 3.48
CA GLY A 99 -7.51 -17.20 3.02
C GLY A 99 -8.63 -17.76 3.89
N VAL A 100 -9.87 -17.39 3.57
CA VAL A 100 -11.08 -17.91 4.24
C VAL A 100 -11.65 -19.05 3.41
N THR A 101 -11.97 -20.17 4.05
CA THR A 101 -12.55 -21.35 3.40
C THR A 101 -14.02 -21.14 3.00
N LYS A 102 -14.51 -21.96 2.05
CA LYS A 102 -15.93 -21.95 1.66
C LYS A 102 -16.84 -22.31 2.84
N GLY A 103 -17.76 -21.42 3.19
CA GLY A 103 -18.80 -21.71 4.19
C GLY A 103 -19.75 -22.80 3.70
N LYS A 104 -20.10 -23.75 4.59
CA LYS A 104 -20.97 -24.90 4.27
C LYS A 104 -22.39 -24.82 4.87
N GLY A 105 -22.69 -23.77 5.64
CA GLY A 105 -23.97 -23.65 6.35
C GLY A 105 -24.11 -24.69 7.47
N TYR A 106 -25.32 -24.74 8.03
CA TYR A 106 -25.84 -25.85 8.83
C TYR A 106 -26.86 -26.59 7.97
#